data_AF-A0A953DG24-F1
#
_entry.id   AF-A0A953DG24-F1
#
_cell.length_a   1.000
_cell.length_b   1.000
_cell.length_c   1.000
_cell.angle_alpha   90.00
_cell.angle_beta   90.00
_cell.angle_gamma   90.00
#
_symmetry.space_group_name_H-M   'P 1'
#
loop_
_entity.id
_entity.type
_entity.pdbx_description
1 polymer ?
#
loop_
_entity_poly.entity_id
_entity_poly.type
_entity_poly.pdbx_seq_one_letter_code
_entity_poly.pdbx_strand_id
1 'polypeptide(L)' 'MAEALRGAIFPLTRGEVLEVARENEAARTLLSLLSGLPERFYRSEDEVAATLDEDFPASR' A
#
# COMPACT_ATOMS: atom_id res chain seq x y z
N MET A 1 -4.26 3.45 5.73
CA MET A 1 -2.97 2.74 5.54
C MET A 1 -2.59 1.93 6.77
N ALA A 2 -2.44 2.56 7.94
CA ALA A 2 -1.98 1.91 9.18
C ALA A 2 -2.73 0.64 9.60
N GLU A 3 -4.04 0.55 9.38
CA GLU A 3 -4.79 -0.68 9.68
C GLU A 3 -4.60 -1.77 8.63
N ALA A 4 -4.41 -1.38 7.36
CA ALA A 4 -4.22 -2.33 6.26
C ALA A 4 -2.82 -2.98 6.31
N LEU A 5 -1.80 -2.26 6.78
CA LEU A 5 -0.44 -2.78 6.86
C LEU A 5 -0.03 -3.09 8.31
N ARG A 6 -1.01 -3.27 9.20
CA ARG A 6 -0.76 -3.61 10.60
C ARG A 6 0.02 -4.92 10.68
N GLY A 7 1.18 -4.89 11.35
CA GLY A 7 2.05 -6.05 11.52
C GLY A 7 2.94 -6.38 10.30
N ALA A 8 2.91 -5.55 9.25
CA ALA A 8 3.83 -5.65 8.13
C ALA A 8 5.29 -5.56 8.60
N ILE A 9 6.14 -6.47 8.10
CA ILE A 9 7.58 -6.41 8.30
C ILE A 9 8.23 -5.93 7.01
N PHE A 10 8.67 -4.68 7.00
CA PHE A 10 9.34 -4.08 5.86
C PHE A 10 10.82 -4.49 5.78
N PRO A 11 11.44 -4.49 4.57
CA PRO A 11 10.86 -4.07 3.29
C PRO A 11 9.94 -5.13 2.65
N LEU A 12 8.86 -4.68 2.00
CA LEU A 12 7.89 -5.53 1.31
C LEU A 12 7.81 -5.19 -0.18
N THR A 13 7.53 -6.17 -1.02
CA THR A 13 7.20 -5.92 -2.43
C THR A 13 5.75 -5.43 -2.58
N ARG A 14 5.37 -4.86 -3.73
CA ARG A 14 3.96 -4.55 -4.05
C ARG A 14 3.03 -5.75 -3.80
N GLY A 15 3.44 -6.94 -4.21
CA GLY A 15 2.67 -8.17 -4.02
C GLY A 15 2.44 -8.46 -2.54
N GLU A 16 3.49 -8.34 -1.72
CA GLU A 16 3.37 -8.60 -0.28
C GLU A 16 2.61 -7.49 0.45
N VAL A 17 2.73 -6.23 0.03
CA VAL A 17 1.88 -5.13 0.54
C VAL A 17 0.40 -5.43 0.29
N LEU A 18 0.06 -5.98 -0.88
CA LEU A 18 -1.30 -6.41 -1.20
C LEU A 18 -1.76 -7.61 -0.38
N GLU A 19 -0.90 -8.60 -0.17
CA GLU A 19 -1.21 -9.76 0.68
C GLU A 19 -1.50 -9.32 2.10
N VAL A 20 -0.59 -8.57 2.74
CA VAL A 20 -0.77 -8.05 4.11
C VAL A 20 -2.06 -7.22 4.21
N ALA A 21 -2.30 -6.33 3.25
CA ALA A 21 -3.53 -5.54 3.21
C ALA A 21 -4.78 -6.42 3.12
N ARG A 22 -4.75 -7.48 2.31
CA ARG A 22 -5.87 -8.40 2.16
C ARG A 22 -6.08 -9.24 3.42
N GLU A 23 -5.01 -9.69 4.07
CA GLU A 23 -5.05 -10.43 5.33
C GLU A 23 -5.63 -9.57 6.47
N ASN A 24 -5.33 -8.27 6.47
CA ASN A 24 -5.91 -7.29 7.37
C ASN A 24 -7.30 -6.79 6.94
N GLU A 25 -7.99 -7.51 6.05
CA GLU A 25 -9.34 -7.20 5.59
C GLU A 25 -9.49 -5.77 5.04
N ALA A 26 -8.44 -5.23 4.41
CA ALA A 26 -8.47 -3.89 3.85
C ALA A 26 -9.62 -3.71 2.84
N ALA A 27 -10.18 -2.50 2.82
CA ALA A 27 -11.27 -2.16 1.92
C ALA A 27 -10.89 -2.47 0.46
N ARG A 28 -11.84 -3.00 -0.31
CA ARG A 28 -11.62 -3.36 -1.73
C ARG A 28 -11.07 -2.19 -2.55
N THR A 29 -11.54 -0.97 -2.30
CA THR A 29 -11.01 0.25 -2.94
C THR A 29 -9.52 0.45 -2.65
N LEU A 30 -9.08 0.23 -1.41
CA LEU A 30 -7.68 0.34 -1.03
C LEU A 30 -6.83 -0.74 -1.70
N LEU A 31 -7.32 -1.98 -1.75
CA LEU A 31 -6.64 -3.07 -2.49
C LEU A 31 -6.49 -2.75 -3.98
N SER A 32 -7.51 -2.15 -4.60
CA SER A 32 -7.42 -1.69 -5.99
C SER A 32 -6.34 -0.61 -6.17
N LEU A 33 -6.25 0.36 -5.25
CA LEU A 33 -5.20 1.40 -5.27
C LEU A 33 -3.80 0.79 -5.10
N LEU A 34 -3.62 -0.09 -4.11
CA LEU A 34 -2.37 -0.79 -3.86
C LEU A 34 -1.94 -1.66 -5.06
N SER A 35 -2.89 -2.16 -5.86
CA SER A 35 -2.56 -2.92 -7.07
C SER A 35 -1.92 -2.09 -8.18
N GLY A 36 -2.21 -0.79 -8.20
CA GLY A 36 -1.64 0.18 -9.14
C GLY A 36 -0.24 0.67 -8.76
N LEU A 37 0.23 0.37 -7.55
CA LEU A 37 1.57 0.75 -7.11
C LEU A 37 2.66 0.22 -8.06
N PRO A 38 3.77 0.95 -8.25
CA PRO A 38 4.90 0.45 -9.01
C PRO A 38 5.50 -0.78 -8.34
N GLU A 39 5.97 -1.72 -9.17
CA GLU A 39 6.62 -2.94 -8.68
C GLU A 39 8.05 -2.61 -8.19
N ARG A 40 8.15 -2.34 -6.89
CA ARG A 40 9.39 -2.06 -6.17
C ARG A 40 9.31 -2.58 -4.73
N PHE A 41 10.43 -2.50 -4.02
CA PHE A 41 10.45 -2.68 -2.58
C PHE A 41 10.04 -1.39 -1.88
N TYR A 42 9.07 -1.52 -1.00
CA TYR A 42 8.63 -0.47 -0.09
C TYR A 42 9.32 -0.64 1.24
N ARG A 43 9.88 0.43 1.81
CA ARG A 43 10.67 0.38 3.05
C ARG A 43 9.86 0.65 4.32
N SER A 44 8.68 1.26 4.18
CA SER A 44 7.79 1.60 5.30
C SER A 44 6.36 1.80 4.81
N GLU A 45 5.39 1.77 5.73
CA GLU A 45 3.99 2.12 5.47
C GLU A 45 3.84 3.54 4.90
N ASP A 46 4.62 4.50 5.42
CA ASP A 46 4.66 5.88 4.92
C ASP A 46 5.11 5.96 3.46
N GLU A 47 6.04 5.11 3.03
CA GLU A 47 6.51 5.10 1.64
C GLU A 47 5.41 4.58 0.70
N VAL A 48 4.66 3.56 1.13
CA VAL A 48 3.47 3.06 0.42
C VAL A 48 2.42 4.17 0.31
N ALA A 49 2.14 4.87 1.41
CA ALA A 49 1.17 5.96 1.45
C ALA A 49 1.57 7.14 0.55
N ALA A 50 2.83 7.57 0.64
CA ALA A 50 3.36 8.64 -0.20
C ALA A 50 3.25 8.29 -1.69
N THR A 51 3.57 7.04 -2.05
CA THR A 51 3.49 6.60 -3.46
C THR A 51 2.06 6.64 -4.00
N LEU A 52 1.06 6.28 -3.18
CA LEU A 52 -0.35 6.40 -3.58
C LEU A 52 -0.79 7.86 -3.73
N ASP A 53 -0.29 8.75 -2.87
CA ASP A 53 -0.61 10.18 -2.93
C ASP A 53 0.04 10.86 -4.14
N GLU A 54 1.25 10.42 -4.55
CA GLU A 54 1.93 10.92 -5.75
C GLU A 54 1.24 10.51 -7.06
N ASP A 55 0.67 9.30 -7.14
CA ASP A 55 -0.01 8.80 -8.35
C ASP A 55 -1.43 9.38 -8.49
N PHE A 56 -2.05 9.75 -7.37
CA PHE A 56 -3.32 10.48 -7.32
C PHE A 56 -3.09 11.90 -6.82
N PRO A 57 -2.61 12.83 -7.66
CA PRO A 57 -2.60 14.23 -7.27
C PRO A 57 -4.05 14.61 -6.97
N ALA A 58 -4.36 14.76 -5.68
CA ALA A 58 -5.60 15.35 -5.23
C ALA A 58 -5.75 16.64 -6.05
N SER A 59 -6.76 16.67 -6.93
CA SER A 59 -6.97 17.80 -7.82
C SER A 59 -7.01 19.07 -6.97
N ARG A 60 -5.97 19.88 -7.14
CA ARG A 60 -5.76 21.16 -6.47
C ARG A 60 -6.68 22.22 -7.05
#